data_AF-A0A938KRC8-F1
#
_entry.id   AF-A0A938KRC8-F1
#
_cell.length_a   1.000
_cell.length_b   1.000
_cell.length_c   1.000
_cell.angle_alpha   90.00
_cell.angle_beta   90.00
_cell.angle_gamma   90.00
#
_symmetry.space_group_name_H-M   'P 1'
#
loop_
_entity.id
_entity.type
_entity.pdbx_description
1 polymer ?
#
loop_
_entity_poly.entity_id
_entity_poly.type
_entity_poly.pdbx_seq_one_letter_code
_entity_poly.pdbx_strand_id
1 'polypeptide(L)'
;LDAKRAPLGGKAWVSVNKALVTQASSAIPVVPLYISLLYRVMKDAGTHEDCIEQMDRLFRERLHDPRPDEAGRIRIDDWEMAPDIQREIAASWAAVDTANLAALGDFEGYQSGFLRLFGFGLDGVDYSADTDTATGVPSIA
;
A
#
# COMPACT_ATOMS: atom_id res chain seq x y z
N LEU A 1 -20.02 -11.91 9.60
CA LEU A 1 -20.00 -12.61 8.29
C LEU A 1 -19.54 -14.05 8.45
N ASP A 2 -18.46 -14.27 9.19
CA ASP A 2 -17.90 -15.62 9.41
C ASP A 2 -18.93 -16.64 9.90
N ALA A 3 -19.60 -16.37 11.03
CA ALA A 3 -20.67 -17.23 11.56
C ALA A 3 -21.82 -17.50 10.57
N LYS A 4 -22.10 -16.56 9.66
CA LYS A 4 -23.14 -16.73 8.64
C LYS A 4 -22.71 -17.65 7.49
N ARG A 5 -21.40 -17.83 7.28
CA ARG A 5 -20.83 -18.65 6.20
C ARG A 5 -20.43 -20.05 6.65
N ALA A 6 -20.25 -20.24 7.97
CA ALA A 6 -19.90 -21.53 8.56
C ALA A 6 -20.83 -22.70 8.15
N PRO A 7 -22.17 -22.56 8.04
CA PRO A 7 -23.04 -23.66 7.59
C PRO A 7 -22.77 -24.15 6.16
N LEU A 8 -22.10 -23.33 5.34
CA LEU A 8 -21.72 -23.66 3.96
C LEU A 8 -20.25 -24.11 3.85
N GLY A 9 -19.57 -24.33 4.98
CA GLY A 9 -18.13 -24.58 5.00
C GLY A 9 -17.29 -23.36 4.62
N GLY A 10 -17.89 -22.17 4.55
CA GLY A 10 -17.20 -20.93 4.19
C GLY A 10 -16.60 -20.22 5.40
N LYS A 11 -15.61 -19.38 5.13
CA LYS A 11 -14.89 -18.58 6.13
C LYS A 11 -14.81 -17.12 5.69
N ALA A 12 -14.81 -16.19 6.65
CA ALA A 12 -14.56 -14.77 6.38
C ALA A 12 -13.40 -14.27 7.24
N TRP A 13 -12.48 -13.55 6.61
CA TRP A 13 -11.27 -13.03 7.24
C TRP A 13 -11.20 -11.52 7.11
N VAL A 14 -10.56 -10.88 8.09
CA VAL A 14 -10.04 -9.51 7.95
C VAL A 14 -8.57 -9.63 7.56
N SER A 15 -8.16 -8.97 6.48
CA SER A 15 -6.75 -8.78 6.14
C SER A 15 -6.32 -7.41 6.63
N VAL A 16 -5.31 -7.36 7.49
CA VAL A 16 -4.66 -6.11 7.91
C VAL A 16 -3.48 -5.89 6.98
N ASN A 17 -3.57 -4.81 6.21
CA ASN A 17 -2.66 -4.50 5.12
C ASN A 17 -1.68 -3.40 5.49
N LYS A 18 -0.52 -3.40 4.83
CA LYS A 18 0.50 -2.37 4.91
C LYS A 18 -0.01 -1.03 4.39
N ALA A 19 0.61 0.07 4.82
CA ALA A 19 0.38 1.40 4.30
C ALA A 19 0.88 1.53 2.86
N LEU A 20 0.02 2.09 2.01
CA LEU A 20 0.20 2.25 0.57
C LEU A 20 -0.41 3.56 0.10
N VAL A 21 0.09 4.09 -1.01
CA VAL A 21 -0.51 5.25 -1.66
C VAL A 21 -1.81 4.83 -2.37
N THR A 22 -2.92 5.40 -1.92
CA THR A 22 -4.26 5.25 -2.50
C THR A 22 -4.97 6.59 -2.37
N GLN A 23 -6.05 6.81 -3.12
CA GLN A 23 -6.85 8.04 -2.98
C GLN A 23 -7.37 8.22 -1.55
N ALA A 24 -7.71 7.12 -0.86
CA ALA A 24 -8.18 7.15 0.52
C ALA A 24 -7.06 7.50 1.50
N SER A 25 -5.89 6.84 1.39
CA SER A 25 -4.77 7.06 2.32
C SER A 25 -4.13 8.44 2.14
N SER A 26 -4.10 8.99 0.93
CA SER A 26 -3.59 10.35 0.68
C SER A 26 -4.41 11.45 1.34
N ALA A 27 -5.69 11.18 1.64
CA ALA A 27 -6.58 12.14 2.29
C ALA A 27 -6.43 12.17 3.82
N ILE A 28 -5.77 11.18 4.41
CA ILE A 28 -5.56 11.12 5.86
C ILE A 28 -4.37 12.02 6.20
N PRO A 29 -4.53 13.01 7.11
CA PRO A 29 -3.41 13.85 7.53
C PRO A 29 -2.22 13.00 8.00
N VAL A 30 -1.01 13.49 7.76
CA VAL A 30 0.25 12.88 8.24
C VAL A 30 0.64 11.55 7.56
N VAL A 31 -0.31 10.81 6.98
CA VAL A 31 -0.05 9.56 6.24
C VAL A 31 0.91 9.74 5.05
N PRO A 32 0.89 10.84 4.26
CA PRO A 32 1.89 11.06 3.22
C PRO A 32 3.34 11.07 3.74
N LEU A 33 3.57 11.69 4.91
CA LEU A 33 4.89 11.72 5.56
C LEU A 33 5.28 10.31 6.01
N TYR A 34 4.38 9.60 6.68
CA TYR A 34 4.62 8.23 7.14
C TYR A 34 4.96 7.29 5.98
N ILE A 35 4.17 7.31 4.91
CA ILE A 35 4.41 6.47 3.74
C ILE A 35 5.75 6.81 3.09
N SER A 36 6.13 8.08 3.02
CA SER A 36 7.43 8.49 2.46
C SER A 36 8.59 7.87 3.25
N LEU A 37 8.55 7.91 4.59
CA LEU A 37 9.58 7.30 5.43
C LEU A 37 9.55 5.76 5.36
N LEU A 38 8.35 5.16 5.43
CA LEU A 38 8.15 3.72 5.31
C LEU A 38 8.71 3.17 3.99
N TYR A 39 8.46 3.86 2.88
CA TYR A 39 8.92 3.44 1.55
C TYR A 39 10.44 3.41 1.48
N ARG A 40 11.13 4.44 2.00
CA ARG A 40 12.60 4.45 2.09
C ARG A 40 13.10 3.22 2.86
N VAL A 41 12.64 3.05 4.10
CA VAL A 41 13.10 1.97 4.99
C VAL A 41 12.83 0.59 4.38
N MET A 42 11.64 0.34 3.85
CA MET A 42 11.29 -0.96 3.27
C MET A 42 12.00 -1.22 1.93
N LYS A 43 12.29 -0.18 1.13
CA LYS A 43 13.08 -0.33 -0.10
C LYS A 43 14.51 -0.70 0.21
N ASP A 44 15.12 -0.04 1.20
CA ASP A 44 16.47 -0.35 1.66
C ASP A 44 16.56 -1.78 2.24
N ALA A 45 15.50 -2.25 2.88
CA ALA A 45 15.37 -3.63 3.37
C ALA A 45 14.96 -4.66 2.30
N GLY A 46 14.60 -4.23 1.08
CA GLY A 46 14.12 -5.11 0.01
C GLY A 46 12.75 -5.74 0.25
N THR A 47 11.93 -5.17 1.13
CA THR A 47 10.59 -5.68 1.52
C THR A 47 9.44 -4.79 1.04
N HIS A 48 9.73 -3.75 0.26
CA HIS A 48 8.71 -2.85 -0.26
C HIS A 48 7.79 -3.56 -1.27
N GLU A 49 6.49 -3.36 -1.10
CA GLU A 49 5.42 -3.84 -1.98
C GLU A 49 4.46 -2.70 -2.29
N ASP A 50 3.92 -2.66 -3.52
CA ASP A 50 2.77 -1.85 -3.88
C ASP A 50 1.46 -2.66 -3.72
N CYS A 51 0.32 -2.09 -4.12
CA CYS A 51 -0.98 -2.73 -3.99
C CYS A 51 -1.04 -4.12 -4.65
N ILE A 52 -0.40 -4.29 -5.82
CA ILE A 52 -0.50 -5.53 -6.59
C ILE A 52 0.34 -6.65 -5.98
N GLU A 53 1.57 -6.37 -5.56
CA GLU A 53 2.45 -7.35 -4.91
C GLU A 53 1.86 -7.79 -3.58
N GLN A 54 1.33 -6.86 -2.78
CA GLN A 54 0.69 -7.20 -1.51
C GLN A 54 -0.54 -8.10 -1.72
N MET A 55 -1.37 -7.82 -2.74
CA MET A 55 -2.51 -8.67 -3.05
C MET A 55 -2.07 -10.03 -3.61
N ASP A 56 -1.07 -10.07 -4.49
CA ASP A 56 -0.47 -11.34 -4.95
C ASP A 56 -0.02 -12.17 -3.75
N ARG A 57 0.76 -11.62 -2.82
CA ARG A 57 1.25 -12.32 -1.63
C ARG A 57 0.10 -12.80 -0.73
N LEU A 58 -0.93 -11.97 -0.53
CA LEU A 58 -2.13 -12.37 0.20
C LEU A 58 -2.79 -13.61 -0.43
N PHE A 59 -3.02 -13.61 -1.74
CA PHE A 59 -3.67 -14.74 -2.43
C PHE A 59 -2.76 -15.97 -2.50
N ARG A 60 -1.52 -15.79 -2.92
CA ARG A 60 -0.53 -16.84 -3.17
C ARG A 60 -0.11 -17.57 -1.90
N GLU A 61 0.02 -16.85 -0.77
CA GLU A 61 0.62 -17.41 0.45
C GLU A 61 -0.31 -17.50 1.65
N ARG A 62 -1.29 -16.61 1.78
CA ARG A 62 -2.09 -16.50 3.00
C ARG A 62 -3.53 -16.97 2.81
N LEU A 63 -4.18 -16.75 1.68
CA LEU A 63 -5.61 -17.08 1.57
C LEU A 63 -5.87 -18.59 1.65
N HIS A 64 -4.94 -19.41 1.17
CA HIS A 64 -4.99 -20.87 1.29
C HIS A 64 -4.45 -21.40 2.64
N ASP A 65 -3.61 -20.62 3.32
CA ASP A 65 -3.09 -20.91 4.66
C ASP A 65 -3.09 -19.63 5.54
N PRO A 66 -4.27 -19.25 6.10
CA PRO A 66 -4.52 -17.91 6.65
C PRO A 66 -3.66 -17.48 7.83
N ARG A 67 -3.11 -18.42 8.60
CA ARG A 67 -2.26 -18.19 9.79
C ARG A 67 -2.68 -16.94 10.59
N PRO A 68 -3.93 -16.86 11.05
CA PRO A 68 -4.45 -15.63 11.63
C PRO A 68 -3.78 -15.30 12.97
N ASP A 69 -3.78 -14.03 13.33
CA ASP A 69 -3.38 -13.59 14.67
C ASP A 69 -4.41 -13.99 15.75
N GLU A 70 -4.13 -13.65 17.01
CA GLU A 70 -5.01 -13.94 18.16
C GLU A 70 -6.44 -13.38 18.00
N ALA A 71 -6.61 -12.32 17.21
CA ALA A 71 -7.90 -11.72 16.91
C ALA A 71 -8.58 -12.30 15.65
N GLY A 72 -7.98 -13.33 15.03
CA GLY A 72 -8.53 -13.98 13.84
C GLY A 72 -8.27 -13.23 12.53
N ARG A 73 -7.23 -12.39 12.45
CA ARG A 73 -6.93 -11.56 11.27
C ARG A 73 -5.72 -12.08 10.51
N ILE A 74 -5.78 -12.04 9.18
CA ILE A 74 -4.61 -12.26 8.32
C ILE A 74 -3.73 -11.02 8.39
N ARG A 75 -2.44 -11.19 8.68
CA ARG A 75 -1.45 -10.12 8.77
C ARG A 75 -0.59 -10.13 7.52
N ILE A 76 -0.89 -9.24 6.58
CA ILE A 76 -0.06 -8.98 5.39
C ILE A 76 0.79 -7.70 5.59
N ASP A 77 0.49 -6.94 6.64
CA ASP A 77 1.31 -5.86 7.22
C ASP A 77 2.55 -6.38 7.99
N ASP A 78 2.78 -7.70 8.01
CA ASP A 78 3.83 -8.36 8.79
C ASP A 78 5.23 -7.81 8.51
N TRP A 79 5.54 -7.47 7.26
CA TRP A 79 6.83 -6.88 6.89
C TRP A 79 6.97 -5.41 7.33
N GLU A 80 5.89 -4.62 7.26
CA GLU A 80 5.88 -3.25 7.78
C GLU A 80 6.01 -3.24 9.31
N MET A 81 5.37 -4.19 9.98
CA MET A 81 5.33 -4.28 11.44
C MET A 81 6.55 -4.99 12.04
N ALA A 82 7.53 -5.39 11.21
CA ALA A 82 8.75 -6.02 11.69
C ALA A 82 9.51 -5.08 12.67
N PRO A 83 10.04 -5.59 13.81
CA PRO A 83 10.60 -4.73 14.85
C PRO A 83 11.76 -3.84 14.41
N ASP A 84 12.56 -4.30 13.46
CA ASP A 84 13.63 -3.54 12.82
C ASP A 84 13.09 -2.41 11.93
N ILE A 85 12.13 -2.71 11.07
CA ILE A 85 11.47 -1.71 10.21
C ILE A 85 10.82 -0.60 11.07
N GLN A 86 10.06 -0.98 12.11
CA GLN A 86 9.41 -0.02 13.01
C GLN A 86 10.42 0.86 13.78
N ARG A 87 11.57 0.30 14.19
CA ARG A 87 12.63 1.10 14.85
C ARG A 87 13.23 2.15 13.92
N GLU A 88 13.55 1.77 12.68
CA GLU A 88 14.14 2.69 11.70
C GLU A 88 13.15 3.81 11.31
N ILE A 89 11.86 3.46 11.15
CA ILE A 89 10.82 4.47 10.91
C ILE A 89 10.69 5.41 12.11
N ALA A 90 10.69 4.91 13.35
CA ALA A 90 10.58 5.75 14.54
C ALA A 90 11.79 6.69 14.69
N ALA A 91 13.01 6.22 14.40
CA ALA A 91 14.21 7.04 14.40
C ALA A 91 14.12 8.15 13.33
N SER A 92 13.71 7.79 12.11
CA SER A 92 13.52 8.74 11.01
C SER A 92 12.43 9.75 11.33
N TRP A 93 11.33 9.31 11.95
CA TRP A 93 10.22 10.15 12.39
C TRP A 93 10.65 11.23 13.39
N ALA A 94 11.52 10.88 14.33
CA ALA A 94 12.02 11.82 15.33
C ALA A 94 12.99 12.85 14.74
N ALA A 95 13.66 12.51 13.63
CA ALA A 95 14.69 13.34 13.00
C ALA A 95 14.18 14.17 11.82
N VAL A 96 13.04 13.81 11.23
CA VAL A 96 12.57 14.45 9.99
C VAL A 96 12.14 15.90 10.20
N ASP A 97 12.58 16.75 9.29
CA ASP A 97 12.19 18.14 9.17
C ASP A 97 12.03 18.55 7.70
N THR A 98 11.65 19.80 7.47
CA THR A 98 11.42 20.34 6.12
C THR A 98 12.67 20.30 5.24
N ALA A 99 13.86 20.43 5.82
CA ALA A 99 15.12 20.49 5.07
C ALA A 99 15.64 19.09 4.69
N ASN A 100 15.34 18.07 5.49
CA ASN A 100 15.91 16.73 5.34
C ASN A 100 14.92 15.65 4.84
N LEU A 101 13.64 15.99 4.63
CA LEU A 101 12.60 15.04 4.20
C LEU A 101 13.00 14.25 2.95
N ALA A 102 13.58 14.90 1.94
CA ALA A 102 13.98 14.24 0.69
C ALA A 102 15.11 13.22 0.88
N ALA A 103 15.91 13.36 1.94
CA ALA A 103 16.98 12.44 2.28
C ALA A 103 16.48 11.27 3.14
N LEU A 104 15.66 11.55 4.15
CA LEU A 104 15.17 10.54 5.10
C LEU A 104 13.96 9.76 4.58
N GLY A 105 13.18 10.35 3.68
CA GLY A 105 12.02 9.73 3.05
C GLY A 105 12.22 9.48 1.56
N ASP A 106 11.30 8.72 1.00
CA ASP A 106 11.10 8.54 -0.43
C ASP A 106 9.88 9.36 -0.88
N PHE A 107 9.99 10.68 -0.77
CA PHE A 107 8.91 11.60 -1.17
C PHE A 107 8.68 11.58 -2.69
N GLU A 108 9.76 11.40 -3.47
CA GLU A 108 9.67 11.26 -4.93
C GLU A 108 8.88 10.01 -5.32
N GLY A 109 9.18 8.85 -4.70
CA GLY A 109 8.43 7.62 -4.90
C GLY A 109 6.97 7.75 -4.46
N TYR A 110 6.70 8.42 -3.35
CA TYR A 110 5.33 8.74 -2.92
C TYR A 110 4.59 9.57 -3.99
N GLN A 111 5.19 10.66 -4.46
CA GLN A 111 4.58 11.56 -5.45
C GLN A 111 4.35 10.85 -6.78
N SER A 112 5.32 10.05 -7.24
CA SER A 112 5.18 9.21 -8.43
C SER A 112 4.03 8.23 -8.29
N GLY A 113 3.95 7.52 -7.15
CA GLY A 113 2.85 6.60 -6.85
C GLY A 113 1.48 7.30 -6.84
N PHE A 114 1.40 8.49 -6.26
CA PHE A 114 0.18 9.30 -6.25
C PHE A 114 -0.26 9.70 -7.66
N LEU A 115 0.65 10.23 -8.48
CA LEU A 115 0.36 10.64 -9.86
C LEU A 115 -0.11 9.46 -10.72
N ARG A 116 0.51 8.29 -10.54
CA ARG A 116 0.14 7.06 -11.25
C ARG A 116 -1.29 6.62 -10.95
N LEU A 117 -1.83 6.86 -9.76
CA LEU A 117 -3.24 6.57 -9.44
C LEU A 117 -4.23 7.33 -10.32
N PHE A 118 -3.81 8.48 -10.86
CA PHE A 118 -4.62 9.31 -11.75
C PHE A 118 -4.17 9.22 -13.21
N GLY A 119 -3.32 8.24 -13.54
CA GLY A 119 -2.85 7.99 -14.90
C GLY A 119 -1.72 8.91 -15.37
N PHE A 120 -1.02 9.60 -14.47
CA PHE A 120 0.11 10.49 -14.82
C PHE A 120 1.47 9.84 -14.54
N GLY A 121 2.50 10.24 -15.30
CA GLY A 121 3.88 9.76 -15.12
C GLY A 121 4.09 8.28 -15.47
N LEU A 122 3.27 7.73 -16.37
CA LEU A 122 3.39 6.36 -16.86
C LEU A 122 4.31 6.31 -18.08
N ASP A 123 5.25 5.36 -18.06
CA ASP A 123 6.16 5.14 -19.18
C ASP A 123 5.39 4.61 -20.40
N GLY A 124 5.73 5.12 -21.58
CA GLY A 124 5.09 4.74 -22.83
C GLY A 124 3.75 5.43 -23.14
N VAL A 125 3.31 6.37 -22.29
CA VAL A 125 2.13 7.22 -22.54
C VAL A 125 2.56 8.56 -23.12
N ASP A 126 1.99 8.93 -24.27
CA ASP A 126 2.16 10.27 -24.84
C ASP A 126 1.15 11.23 -24.21
N TYR A 127 1.61 12.03 -23.24
CA TYR A 127 0.79 13.04 -22.56
C TYR A 127 0.54 14.30 -23.40
N SER A 128 1.12 14.41 -24.60
CA SER A 128 0.86 15.53 -25.51
C SER A 128 -0.22 15.23 -26.55
N ALA A 129 -0.62 13.97 -26.69
CA ALA A 129 -1.67 13.55 -27.60
C ALA A 129 -3.06 13.96 -27.08
N ASP A 130 -3.92 14.42 -27.99
CA ASP A 130 -5.33 14.62 -27.70
C ASP A 130 -5.99 13.28 -27.37
N THR A 131 -6.87 13.28 -26.37
CA THR A 131 -7.63 12.10 -25.94
C THR A 131 -9.10 12.43 -25.77
N ASP A 132 -9.97 11.49 -26.14
CA ASP A 132 -11.40 11.60 -25.88
C ASP A 132 -11.69 11.31 -24.39
N THR A 133 -12.32 12.25 -23.72
CA THR A 133 -12.73 12.10 -22.31
C THR A 133 -13.99 11.25 -22.15
N ALA A 134 -14.77 11.07 -23.22
CA ALA A 134 -16.02 10.31 -23.22
C ALA A 134 -15.78 8.81 -23.52
N THR A 135 -14.89 8.19 -22.75
CA THR A 135 -14.64 6.75 -22.86
C THR A 135 -15.71 5.96 -22.09
N GLY A 136 -16.58 5.26 -22.81
CA GLY A 136 -17.59 4.38 -22.22
C GLY A 136 -17.03 3.05 -21.72
N VAL A 137 -17.65 2.47 -20.69
CA VAL A 137 -17.35 1.11 -20.22
C VAL A 137 -18.45 0.18 -20.75
N PRO A 138 -18.16 -0.81 -21.61
CA PRO A 138 -19.20 -1.62 -22.27
C PRO A 138 -20.18 -2.34 -21.34
N SER A 139 -19.76 -2.62 -20.10
CA SER A 139 -20.59 -3.26 -19.08
C SER A 139 -21.48 -2.31 -18.28
N ILE A 140 -21.38 -0.99 -18.50
CA ILE A 140 -22.15 0.05 -17.82
C ILE A 140 -22.89 0.84 -18.89
N ALA A 141 -24.19 0.54 -19.04
CA ALA A 141 -25.09 1.24 -19.95
C ALA A 141 -25.49 2.62 -19.43
#